data_AF-A0A538U944-F1
#
_entry.id   AF-A0A538U944-F1
#
_cell.length_a   1.000
_cell.length_b   1.000
_cell.length_c   1.000
_cell.angle_alpha   90.00
_cell.angle_beta   90.00
_cell.angle_gamma   90.00
#
_symmetry.space_group_name_H-M   'P 1'
#
loop_
_entity.id
_entity.type
_entity.pdbx_description
1 polymer ?
#
loop_
_entity_poly.entity_id
_entity_poly.type
_entity_poly.pdbx_seq_one_letter_code
_entity_poly.pdbx_strand_id
1 'polypeptide(L)'
;MRTMSHLLRSRVAQLAGSVALGLGLLTLGLLAFGLVGWTPSAGAERHDRHDTDWEDSDRGRVQGAAFHWSGRIAPGRRLEIHGINGPIEATLASGSEARVDAEKYGRRSDPDRVKVDVVEERDGVLICARYPKPNGELNDCDERHGQETRNNDTVVKFHVEVPRGVELVAHTVNGGIEIEDLKGDVEAAT
;
A
#
# COMPACT_ATOMS: atom_id res chain seq x y z
N MET A 1 29.73 48.75 -22.67
CA MET A 1 30.02 47.86 -23.82
C MET A 1 28.89 46.84 -23.94
N ARG A 2 28.23 46.80 -25.12
CA ARG A 2 27.47 45.69 -25.76
C ARG A 2 26.41 44.94 -24.92
N THR A 3 25.11 45.26 -25.09
CA THR A 3 24.09 44.61 -25.96
C THR A 3 23.72 43.18 -25.54
N MET A 4 22.55 43.01 -24.91
CA MET A 4 21.29 42.49 -25.50
C MET A 4 21.31 41.01 -25.88
N SER A 5 20.42 40.21 -25.27
CA SER A 5 19.45 39.35 -25.99
C SER A 5 18.49 38.67 -25.00
N HIS A 6 17.28 39.22 -24.89
CA HIS A 6 16.07 38.54 -24.43
C HIS A 6 15.20 38.24 -25.65
N LEU A 7 14.90 36.97 -25.92
CA LEU A 7 13.77 36.47 -26.74
C LEU A 7 13.49 35.03 -26.24
N LEU A 8 12.47 34.73 -25.43
CA LEU A 8 11.03 34.55 -25.68
C LEU A 8 10.65 33.49 -26.75
N ARG A 9 9.65 32.68 -26.36
CA ARG A 9 8.73 31.80 -27.15
C ARG A 9 9.25 30.39 -27.44
N SER A 10 8.44 29.32 -27.42
CA SER A 10 6.99 29.13 -27.20
C SER A 10 6.68 27.63 -27.15
N ARG A 11 5.64 27.24 -26.39
CA ARG A 11 5.02 25.90 -26.41
C ARG A 11 4.43 25.59 -27.79
N VAL A 12 4.60 24.36 -28.29
CA VAL A 12 3.67 23.73 -29.24
C VAL A 12 3.54 22.26 -28.88
N ALA A 13 2.31 21.85 -28.57
CA ALA A 13 1.87 20.46 -28.46
C ALA A 13 1.45 19.96 -29.84
N GLN A 14 1.63 18.67 -30.13
CA GLN A 14 0.91 18.02 -31.21
C GLN A 14 0.48 16.60 -30.81
N LEU A 15 -0.84 16.44 -30.85
CA LEU A 15 -1.64 15.24 -30.65
C LEU A 15 -1.73 14.41 -31.95
N ALA A 16 -2.28 13.21 -31.78
CA ALA A 16 -3.06 12.41 -32.74
C ALA A 16 -2.33 11.31 -33.51
N GLY A 17 -2.69 10.08 -33.16
CA GLY A 17 -2.61 8.89 -34.01
C GLY A 17 -3.86 8.04 -33.75
N SER A 18 -4.95 8.37 -34.44
CA SER A 18 -6.19 7.59 -34.46
C SER A 18 -6.19 6.73 -35.73
N VAL A 19 -6.34 5.41 -35.58
CA VAL A 19 -6.72 4.53 -36.70
C VAL A 19 -7.90 3.69 -36.23
N ALA A 20 -9.09 4.11 -36.65
CA ALA A 20 -10.28 3.29 -36.70
C ALA A 20 -10.61 3.10 -38.18
N LEU A 21 -10.95 1.88 -38.60
CA LEU A 21 -11.95 1.56 -39.63
C LEU A 21 -11.96 0.04 -39.87
N GLY A 22 -13.13 -0.56 -39.65
CA GLY A 22 -13.38 -1.98 -39.89
C GLY A 22 -14.84 -2.33 -39.65
N LEU A 23 -15.76 -1.61 -40.29
CA LEU A 23 -17.18 -1.96 -40.38
C LEU A 23 -17.38 -3.01 -41.47
N GLY A 24 -17.93 -4.17 -41.11
CA GLY A 24 -18.35 -5.21 -42.03
C GLY A 24 -19.61 -5.89 -41.52
N LEU A 25 -20.75 -5.21 -41.65
CA LEU A 25 -22.10 -5.80 -41.52
C LEU A 25 -22.47 -6.45 -42.85
N LEU A 26 -22.83 -7.74 -42.83
CA LEU A 26 -23.61 -8.36 -43.90
C LEU A 26 -24.60 -9.38 -43.31
N THR A 27 -25.78 -9.34 -43.88
CA THR A 27 -27.09 -9.68 -43.34
C THR A 27 -27.60 -11.05 -43.78
N LEU A 28 -28.43 -11.65 -42.90
CA LEU A 28 -29.63 -12.47 -43.16
C LEU A 28 -29.52 -13.78 -43.96
N GLY A 29 -29.85 -14.88 -43.28
CA GLY A 29 -30.36 -16.12 -43.88
C GLY A 29 -31.48 -16.71 -43.01
N LEU A 30 -32.66 -16.90 -43.61
CA LEU A 30 -33.97 -17.18 -43.02
C LEU A 30 -34.19 -18.63 -42.55
N LEU A 31 -35.01 -18.72 -41.50
CA LEU A 31 -35.94 -19.75 -41.02
C LEU A 31 -36.19 -21.00 -41.90
N ALA A 32 -36.10 -22.17 -41.26
CA ALA A 32 -36.95 -23.33 -41.58
C ALA A 32 -37.41 -24.03 -40.28
N PHE A 33 -38.72 -23.98 -40.05
CA PHE A 33 -39.48 -24.70 -39.02
C PHE A 33 -39.51 -26.21 -39.34
N GLY A 34 -39.34 -27.09 -38.34
CA GLY A 34 -39.47 -28.54 -38.54
C GLY A 34 -39.30 -29.40 -37.28
N LEU A 35 -40.35 -29.44 -36.46
CA LEU A 35 -40.71 -30.37 -35.38
C LEU A 35 -39.87 -31.65 -35.19
N VAL A 36 -39.09 -31.72 -34.10
CA VAL A 36 -38.97 -32.94 -33.26
C VAL A 36 -38.80 -32.47 -31.81
N GLY A 37 -39.72 -32.87 -30.94
CA GLY A 37 -39.73 -32.51 -29.53
C GLY A 37 -38.46 -32.98 -28.83
N TRP A 38 -37.70 -32.03 -28.32
CA TRP A 38 -36.77 -32.23 -27.21
C TRP A 38 -37.37 -31.49 -26.03
N THR A 39 -37.66 -32.21 -24.96
CA THR A 39 -37.90 -31.59 -23.66
C THR A 39 -36.53 -31.20 -23.11
N PRO A 40 -36.12 -29.92 -23.10
CA PRO A 40 -35.08 -29.54 -22.18
C PRO A 40 -35.67 -29.78 -20.80
N SER A 41 -35.02 -30.66 -20.03
CA SER A 41 -35.18 -30.69 -18.59
C SER A 41 -35.18 -29.25 -18.12
N ALA A 42 -36.17 -28.83 -17.34
CA ALA A 42 -36.05 -27.65 -16.51
C ALA A 42 -34.89 -27.93 -15.54
N GLY A 43 -33.65 -27.74 -16.01
CA GLY A 43 -32.55 -27.41 -15.15
C GLY A 43 -32.99 -26.11 -14.51
N ALA A 44 -33.32 -26.18 -13.23
CA ALA A 44 -33.49 -24.99 -12.42
C ALA A 44 -32.30 -24.09 -12.71
N GLU A 45 -32.56 -22.97 -13.38
CA GLU A 45 -31.62 -21.87 -13.52
C GLU A 45 -31.24 -21.50 -12.10
N ARG A 46 -30.06 -21.97 -11.68
CA ARG A 46 -29.37 -21.37 -10.54
C ARG A 46 -29.22 -19.91 -10.96
N HIS A 47 -29.96 -19.05 -10.27
CA HIS A 47 -29.66 -17.64 -10.24
C HIS A 47 -28.23 -17.53 -9.73
N ASP A 48 -27.28 -17.38 -10.66
CA ASP A 48 -25.90 -16.98 -10.39
C ASP A 48 -25.98 -15.55 -9.86
N ARG A 49 -26.19 -15.46 -8.54
CA ARG A 49 -26.24 -14.21 -7.81
C ARG A 49 -24.81 -13.71 -7.65
N HIS A 50 -24.51 -12.70 -8.47
CA HIS A 50 -23.63 -11.56 -8.20
C HIS A 50 -22.15 -11.86 -7.88
N ASP A 51 -21.34 -11.96 -8.94
CA ASP A 51 -19.86 -11.86 -8.90
C ASP A 51 -19.36 -10.40 -8.85
N THR A 52 -20.09 -9.48 -8.21
CA THR A 52 -19.69 -8.07 -8.10
C THR A 52 -19.95 -7.53 -6.69
N ASP A 53 -19.26 -8.08 -5.70
CA ASP A 53 -19.25 -7.52 -4.34
C ASP A 53 -17.85 -7.58 -3.70
N TRP A 54 -16.81 -7.30 -4.51
CA TRP A 54 -15.42 -7.24 -4.02
C TRP A 54 -14.90 -5.79 -3.87
N GLU A 55 -15.73 -4.77 -4.15
CA GLU A 55 -15.36 -3.35 -4.04
C GLU A 55 -16.09 -2.59 -2.92
N ASP A 56 -16.87 -3.26 -2.06
CA ASP A 56 -17.62 -2.62 -0.95
C ASP A 56 -16.94 -2.67 0.43
N SER A 57 -15.85 -3.43 0.57
CA SER A 57 -15.18 -3.59 1.88
C SER A 57 -14.47 -2.33 2.40
N ASP A 58 -14.23 -1.35 1.53
CA ASP A 58 -13.58 -0.08 1.90
C ASP A 58 -14.55 1.06 2.24
N ARG A 59 -15.87 0.91 2.02
CA ARG A 59 -16.85 1.99 2.26
C ARG A 59 -17.06 2.37 3.73
N GLY A 60 -16.36 1.72 4.67
CA GLY A 60 -16.40 2.00 6.10
C GLY A 60 -15.06 2.38 6.75
N ARG A 61 -13.97 2.51 5.98
CA ARG A 61 -12.67 2.92 6.51
C ARG A 61 -12.43 4.40 6.26
N VAL A 62 -12.01 5.10 7.32
CA VAL A 62 -11.38 6.41 7.21
C VAL A 62 -9.90 6.17 6.92
N GLN A 63 -9.40 6.79 5.87
CA GLN A 63 -7.98 6.79 5.50
C GLN A 63 -7.29 8.00 6.14
N GLY A 64 -6.11 7.79 6.70
CA GLY A 64 -5.22 8.89 7.11
C GLY A 64 -4.24 9.26 6.00
N ALA A 65 -3.49 10.33 6.23
CA ALA A 65 -2.36 10.69 5.40
C ALA A 65 -1.31 9.56 5.38
N ALA A 66 -0.90 9.14 4.18
CA ALA A 66 0.19 8.18 4.01
C ALA A 66 1.52 8.75 4.52
N PHE A 67 2.39 7.86 4.97
CA PHE A 67 3.77 8.17 5.33
C PHE A 67 4.71 7.60 4.27
N HIS A 68 5.75 8.37 3.94
CA HIS A 68 6.78 7.98 2.99
C HIS A 68 8.14 8.44 3.55
N TRP A 69 9.09 7.52 3.63
CA TRP A 69 10.46 7.79 4.01
C TRP A 69 11.43 7.05 3.10
N SER A 70 12.53 7.71 2.74
CA SER A 70 13.68 7.04 2.13
C SER A 70 14.97 7.56 2.74
N GLY A 71 15.96 6.68 2.84
CA GLY A 71 17.24 7.03 3.43
C GLY A 71 18.32 5.99 3.18
N ARG A 72 19.58 6.44 3.20
CA ARG A 72 20.72 5.53 3.08
C ARG A 72 21.07 4.97 4.45
N ILE A 73 21.15 3.65 4.53
CA ILE A 73 21.61 2.92 5.70
C ILE A 73 22.81 2.09 5.26
N ALA A 74 23.95 2.26 5.94
CA ALA A 74 25.16 1.54 5.58
C ALA A 74 24.99 0.04 5.88
N PRO A 75 25.61 -0.87 5.10
CA PRO A 75 25.64 -2.29 5.44
C PRO A 75 26.21 -2.53 6.84
N GLY A 76 25.66 -3.52 7.56
CA GLY A 76 25.98 -3.82 8.97
C GLY A 76 25.31 -2.87 9.97
N ARG A 77 24.38 -2.03 9.52
CA ARG A 77 23.56 -1.14 10.35
C ARG A 77 22.12 -1.58 10.29
N ARG A 78 21.32 -1.08 11.23
CA ARG A 78 19.94 -1.54 11.45
C ARG A 78 18.92 -0.59 10.83
N LEU A 79 17.87 -1.17 10.27
CA LEU A 79 16.58 -0.54 10.04
C LEU A 79 15.58 -1.22 10.98
N GLU A 80 15.09 -0.47 11.96
CA GLU A 80 14.16 -0.97 12.98
C GLU A 80 12.76 -0.43 12.68
N ILE A 81 11.75 -1.31 12.63
CA ILE A 81 10.35 -0.98 12.35
C ILE A 81 9.49 -1.43 13.52
N HIS A 82 8.94 -0.48 14.27
CA HIS A 82 8.11 -0.73 15.44
C HIS A 82 6.66 -0.36 15.18
N GLY A 83 5.82 -1.36 14.94
CA GLY A 83 4.37 -1.27 14.80
C GLY A 83 3.64 -1.66 16.10
N ILE A 84 2.34 -1.33 16.12
CA ILE A 84 1.43 -1.73 17.22
C ILE A 84 0.23 -2.51 16.68
N ASN A 85 -0.40 -2.01 15.61
CA ASN A 85 -1.54 -2.65 14.98
C ASN A 85 -1.38 -2.55 13.46
N GLY A 86 -1.25 -3.69 12.81
CA GLY A 86 -1.06 -3.80 11.37
C GLY A 86 0.18 -4.60 10.99
N PRO A 87 0.21 -5.08 9.73
CA PRO A 87 1.30 -5.91 9.24
C PRO A 87 2.53 -5.08 8.87
N ILE A 88 3.68 -5.76 8.87
CA ILE A 88 4.94 -5.28 8.29
C ILE A 88 5.30 -6.21 7.14
N GLU A 89 5.43 -5.65 5.94
CA GLU A 89 5.84 -6.38 4.74
C GLU A 89 7.21 -5.85 4.30
N ALA A 90 8.21 -6.71 4.23
CA ALA A 90 9.58 -6.33 3.91
C ALA A 90 10.14 -7.09 2.70
N THR A 91 10.75 -6.35 1.77
CA THR A 91 11.36 -6.88 0.55
C THR A 91 12.76 -6.31 0.32
N LEU A 92 13.53 -6.95 -0.56
CA LEU A 92 14.85 -6.45 -0.93
C LEU A 92 14.75 -5.18 -1.76
N ALA A 93 15.39 -4.10 -1.32
CA ALA A 93 15.50 -2.88 -2.11
C ALA A 93 16.29 -3.12 -3.40
N SER A 94 15.86 -2.48 -4.47
CA SER A 94 16.55 -2.51 -5.78
C SER A 94 17.91 -1.79 -5.77
N GLY A 95 18.19 -0.98 -4.75
CA GLY A 95 19.37 -0.11 -4.66
C GLY A 95 20.00 -0.05 -3.27
N SER A 96 20.70 1.06 -3.02
CA SER A 96 21.40 1.33 -1.74
C SER A 96 20.61 2.20 -0.76
N GLU A 97 19.36 2.50 -1.10
CA GLU A 97 18.48 3.34 -0.30
C GLU A 97 17.34 2.48 0.25
N ALA A 98 17.11 2.57 1.55
CA ALA A 98 15.95 1.98 2.20
C ALA A 98 14.72 2.84 1.91
N ARG A 99 13.56 2.20 1.78
CA ARG A 99 12.27 2.89 1.70
C ARG A 99 11.31 2.30 2.71
N VAL A 100 10.53 3.18 3.34
CA VAL A 100 9.45 2.79 4.25
C VAL A 100 8.23 3.61 3.91
N ASP A 101 7.20 2.90 3.47
CA ASP A 101 5.88 3.45 3.22
C ASP A 101 4.93 2.94 4.30
N ALA A 102 4.03 3.80 4.78
CA ALA A 102 2.99 3.37 5.70
C ALA A 102 1.61 3.88 5.31
N GLU A 103 0.66 2.96 5.24
CA GLU A 103 -0.76 3.24 5.06
C GLU A 103 -1.48 3.21 6.40
N LYS A 104 -2.33 4.19 6.65
CA LYS A 104 -3.07 4.31 7.92
C LYS A 104 -4.55 4.33 7.67
N TYR A 105 -5.28 3.45 8.33
CA TYR A 105 -6.74 3.42 8.23
C TYR A 105 -7.39 2.99 9.53
N GLY A 106 -8.62 3.44 9.75
CA GLY A 106 -9.40 3.15 10.94
C GLY A 106 -10.89 3.11 10.60
N ARG A 107 -11.72 2.60 11.51
CA ARG A 107 -13.18 2.64 11.35
C ARG A 107 -13.81 3.70 12.23
N ARG A 108 -13.40 3.76 13.50
CA ARG A 108 -13.93 4.69 14.51
C ARG A 108 -12.93 5.76 14.90
N SER A 109 -11.65 5.40 14.93
CA SER A 109 -10.56 6.29 15.31
C SER A 109 -10.08 7.08 14.10
N ASP A 110 -9.65 8.32 14.36
CA ASP A 110 -8.99 9.15 13.37
C ASP A 110 -7.54 8.66 13.12
N PRO A 111 -7.23 8.12 11.93
CA PRO A 111 -5.89 7.59 11.63
C PRO A 111 -4.80 8.67 11.58
N ASP A 112 -5.16 9.94 11.48
CA ASP A 112 -4.19 11.04 11.48
C ASP A 112 -3.70 11.42 12.87
N ARG A 113 -4.33 10.90 13.92
CA ARG A 113 -3.81 10.97 15.29
C ARG A 113 -2.65 10.01 15.53
N VAL A 114 -2.50 8.97 14.70
CA VAL A 114 -1.31 8.09 14.72
C VAL A 114 -0.22 8.73 13.87
N LYS A 115 0.97 8.88 14.46
CA LYS A 115 2.16 9.43 13.81
C LYS A 115 3.16 8.32 13.54
N VAL A 116 3.89 8.45 12.44
CA VAL A 116 5.03 7.59 12.14
C VAL A 116 6.27 8.46 12.28
N ASP A 117 7.06 8.19 13.31
CA ASP A 117 8.26 8.97 13.62
C ASP A 117 9.50 8.23 13.13
N VAL A 118 10.49 9.00 12.69
CA VAL A 118 11.82 8.51 12.31
C VAL A 118 12.81 9.03 13.34
N VAL A 119 13.54 8.11 13.96
CA VAL A 119 14.57 8.39 14.94
C VAL A 119 15.90 7.89 14.40
N GLU A 120 16.85 8.81 14.21
CA GLU A 120 18.22 8.44 13.89
C GLU A 120 18.90 7.91 15.15
N GLU A 121 19.34 6.66 15.09
CA GLU A 121 19.99 5.98 16.20
C GLU A 121 21.49 5.83 15.95
N ARG A 122 22.26 5.65 17.02
CA ARG A 122 23.70 5.41 16.90
C ARG A 122 24.05 4.14 16.14
N ASP A 123 23.09 3.23 15.95
CA ASP A 123 23.27 1.94 15.29
C ASP A 123 22.44 1.75 14.01
N GLY A 124 21.66 2.76 13.61
CA GLY A 124 20.72 2.61 12.51
C GLY A 124 19.65 3.69 12.45
N VAL A 125 18.50 3.32 11.92
CA VAL A 125 17.29 4.15 11.87
C VAL A 125 16.15 3.35 12.50
N LEU A 126 15.44 3.97 13.44
CA LEU A 126 14.20 3.45 14.00
C LEU A 126 13.01 4.20 13.42
N ILE A 127 12.03 3.47 12.89
CA ILE A 127 10.76 4.02 12.43
C ILE A 127 9.65 3.38 13.23
N CYS A 128 8.85 4.19 13.93
CA CYS A 128 7.85 3.67 14.86
C CYS A 128 6.47 4.31 14.67
N ALA A 129 5.42 3.51 14.82
CA ALA A 129 4.05 3.99 14.88
C ALA A 129 3.69 4.43 16.30
N ARG A 130 3.39 5.73 16.46
CA ARG A 130 3.04 6.36 17.73
C ARG A 130 1.56 6.71 17.77
N TYR A 131 0.86 6.09 18.70
CA TYR A 131 -0.56 6.21 18.97
C TYR A 131 -0.82 7.17 20.14
N PRO A 132 -1.93 7.92 20.11
CA PRO A 132 -2.34 8.74 21.23
C PRO A 132 -2.76 7.87 22.43
N LYS A 133 -2.19 8.15 23.59
CA LYS A 133 -2.63 7.70 24.91
C LYS A 133 -3.94 8.41 25.31
N PRO A 134 -4.65 7.96 26.35
CA PRO A 134 -5.88 8.59 26.83
C PRO A 134 -5.75 10.09 27.18
N ASN A 135 -4.56 10.53 27.61
CA ASN A 135 -4.27 11.95 27.91
C ASN A 135 -3.95 12.79 26.66
N GLY A 136 -3.95 12.19 25.46
CA GLY A 136 -3.65 12.85 24.19
C GLY A 136 -2.18 12.86 23.79
N GLU A 137 -1.26 12.52 24.69
CA GLU A 137 0.16 12.38 24.38
C GLU A 137 0.41 11.12 23.54
N LEU A 138 1.44 11.14 22.69
CA LEU A 138 1.81 9.95 21.93
C LEU A 138 2.61 8.98 22.82
N ASN A 139 2.45 7.66 22.62
CA ASN A 139 3.41 6.68 23.17
C ASN A 139 4.79 6.87 22.56
N ASP A 140 5.80 6.39 23.26
CA ASP A 140 7.18 6.48 22.81
C ASP A 140 7.52 5.30 21.90
N CYS A 141 8.63 5.39 21.17
CA CYS A 141 9.11 4.29 20.33
C CYS A 141 9.75 3.15 21.15
N ASP A 142 9.82 3.27 22.47
CA ASP A 142 10.39 2.25 23.34
C ASP A 142 9.41 1.10 23.63
N GLU A 143 9.95 -0.11 23.75
CA GLU A 143 9.20 -1.32 24.09
C GLU A 143 8.95 -1.45 25.60
N ARG A 144 9.56 -0.59 26.42
CA ARG A 144 9.67 -0.75 27.88
C ARG A 144 8.49 -0.15 28.63
N HIS A 145 7.75 0.76 28.00
CA HIS A 145 6.65 1.46 28.64
C HIS A 145 5.34 1.14 27.93
N GLY A 146 4.42 0.53 28.69
CA GLY A 146 3.19 -0.08 28.22
C GLY A 146 2.53 0.73 27.10
N GLN A 147 2.34 0.06 25.97
CA GLN A 147 1.64 0.58 24.80
C GLN A 147 0.13 0.66 25.10
N GLU A 148 -0.26 1.48 26.08
CA GLU A 148 -1.66 1.70 26.44
C GLU A 148 -2.35 2.54 25.36
N THR A 149 -2.67 1.91 24.25
CA THR A 149 -3.44 2.44 23.12
C THR A 149 -4.90 1.99 23.20
N ARG A 150 -5.43 1.80 24.42
CA ARG A 150 -6.77 1.25 24.64
C ARG A 150 -7.80 2.05 23.84
N ASN A 151 -8.59 1.33 23.03
CA ASN A 151 -9.67 1.84 22.17
C ASN A 151 -9.23 2.64 20.93
N ASN A 152 -8.01 2.45 20.42
CA ASN A 152 -7.65 2.92 19.08
C ASN A 152 -7.68 1.76 18.08
N ASP A 153 -8.51 1.87 17.03
CA ASP A 153 -8.66 0.87 15.98
C ASP A 153 -7.93 1.23 14.67
N THR A 154 -7.05 2.23 14.71
CA THR A 154 -6.18 2.56 13.58
C THR A 154 -5.18 1.44 13.36
N VAL A 155 -5.13 0.97 12.12
CA VAL A 155 -4.13 0.05 11.57
C VAL A 155 -3.09 0.87 10.82
N VAL A 156 -1.82 0.52 11.00
CA VAL A 156 -0.67 1.02 10.25
C VAL A 156 -0.04 -0.16 9.52
N LYS A 157 -0.17 -0.18 8.20
CA LYS A 157 0.48 -1.18 7.34
C LYS A 157 1.82 -0.60 6.88
N PHE A 158 2.92 -1.28 7.19
CA PHE A 158 4.26 -0.90 6.72
C PHE A 158 4.66 -1.73 5.50
N HIS A 159 5.19 -1.07 4.47
CA HIS A 159 5.94 -1.68 3.38
C HIS A 159 7.39 -1.19 3.44
N VAL A 160 8.34 -2.11 3.44
CA VAL A 160 9.74 -1.85 3.74
C VAL A 160 10.61 -2.42 2.62
N GLU A 161 11.36 -1.56 1.93
CA GLU A 161 12.42 -1.97 1.02
C GLU A 161 13.76 -1.87 1.75
N VAL A 162 14.42 -3.01 2.01
CA VAL A 162 15.67 -3.08 2.77
C VAL A 162 16.87 -3.27 1.84
N PRO A 163 17.90 -2.39 1.87
CA PRO A 163 19.11 -2.56 1.08
C PRO A 163 19.89 -3.81 1.47
N ARG A 164 20.65 -4.35 0.50
CA ARG A 164 21.56 -5.47 0.77
C ARG A 164 22.53 -5.14 1.90
N GLY A 165 22.67 -6.07 2.85
CA GLY A 165 23.58 -5.98 3.98
C GLY A 165 23.09 -5.09 5.13
N VAL A 166 21.92 -4.48 5.02
CA VAL A 166 21.25 -3.81 6.15
C VAL A 166 20.49 -4.86 6.95
N GLU A 167 20.63 -4.82 8.27
CA GLU A 167 19.88 -5.67 9.19
C GLU A 167 18.47 -5.10 9.37
N LEU A 168 17.45 -5.94 9.27
CA LEU A 168 16.06 -5.58 9.55
C LEU A 168 15.69 -6.08 10.95
N VAL A 169 15.14 -5.19 11.76
CA VAL A 169 14.52 -5.50 13.05
C VAL A 169 13.06 -5.10 12.95
N ALA A 170 12.12 -6.04 12.97
CA ALA A 170 10.70 -5.78 12.74
C ALA A 170 9.86 -6.27 13.93
N HIS A 171 9.11 -5.36 14.55
CA HIS A 171 8.28 -5.68 15.70
C HIS A 171 6.87 -5.12 15.50
N THR A 172 5.83 -5.93 15.71
CA THR A 172 4.45 -5.44 15.71
C THR A 172 3.58 -6.21 16.70
N VAL A 173 2.85 -5.52 17.58
CA VAL A 173 2.09 -6.19 18.66
C VAL A 173 0.85 -6.93 18.14
N ASN A 174 0.13 -6.34 17.17
CA ASN A 174 -1.07 -6.92 16.59
C ASN A 174 -0.97 -6.89 15.08
N GLY A 175 -0.26 -7.85 14.49
CA GLY A 175 -0.06 -7.95 13.06
C GLY A 175 0.74 -9.18 12.66
N GLY A 176 0.86 -9.40 11.36
CA GLY A 176 1.82 -10.34 10.79
C GLY A 176 3.08 -9.63 10.33
N ILE A 177 4.17 -10.37 10.21
CA ILE A 177 5.40 -9.90 9.58
C ILE A 177 5.70 -10.83 8.41
N GLU A 178 5.81 -10.27 7.21
CA GLU A 178 6.14 -10.97 5.97
C GLU A 178 7.46 -10.45 5.43
N ILE A 179 8.38 -11.36 5.10
CA ILE A 179 9.75 -11.03 4.73
C ILE A 179 10.13 -11.83 3.49
N GLU A 180 10.51 -11.13 2.43
CA GLU A 180 10.83 -11.73 1.14
C GLU A 180 12.23 -11.31 0.68
N ASP A 181 13.04 -12.32 0.32
CA ASP A 181 14.30 -12.17 -0.41
C ASP A 181 15.38 -11.24 0.19
N LEU A 182 15.27 -10.87 1.46
CA LEU A 182 16.25 -10.01 2.13
C LEU A 182 17.67 -10.59 2.07
N LYS A 183 18.65 -9.69 2.04
CA LYS A 183 20.08 -9.99 1.89
C LYS A 183 20.90 -9.36 3.03
N GLY A 184 20.33 -9.36 4.22
CA GLY A 184 20.93 -8.96 5.50
C GLY A 184 20.32 -9.80 6.61
N ASP A 185 20.79 -9.59 7.85
CA ASP A 185 20.24 -10.28 9.01
C ASP A 185 18.82 -9.77 9.33
N VAL A 186 18.03 -10.63 9.97
CA VAL A 186 16.62 -10.36 10.25
C VAL A 186 16.29 -10.79 11.67
N GLU A 187 15.73 -9.86 12.43
CA GLU A 187 15.01 -10.11 13.67
C GLU A 187 13.55 -9.71 13.48
N ALA A 188 12.62 -10.59 13.88
CA ALA A 188 11.19 -10.34 13.76
C ALA A 188 10.45 -10.87 14.99
N ALA A 189 9.57 -10.07 15.57
CA ALA A 189 8.70 -10.51 16.68
C ALA A 189 7.31 -9.88 16.63
N THR A 190 6.33 -10.60 17.17
CA THR A 190 4.94 -10.16 17.33
C THR A 190 4.46 -10.31 18.76
#